data_AF-A0A2S9F173-F1
#
_entry.id   AF-A0A2S9F173-F1
#
_cell.length_a   1.000
_cell.length_b   1.000
_cell.length_c   1.000
_cell.angle_alpha   90.00
_cell.angle_beta   90.00
_cell.angle_gamma   90.00
#
_symmetry.space_group_name_H-M   'P 1'
#
loop_
_entity.id
_entity.type
_entity.pdbx_description
1 polymer ?
#
loop_
_entity_poly.entity_id
_entity_poly.type
_entity_poly.pdbx_seq_one_letter_code
_entity_poly.pdbx_strand_id
1 'polypeptide(L)' 'MTGTKRALVLAGGGLAGIAWETGVLLGICDEAPEAGQSLLDSDVLLGTSAGSAVAAQIAGGATLDDLFARQLSEAEGA' A
#
# COMPACT_ATOMS: atom_id res chain seq x y z
N MET A 1 -17.58 -4.38 -21.18
CA MET A 1 -16.62 -4.56 -20.07
C MET A 1 -17.30 -5.39 -19.00
N THR A 2 -17.02 -6.69 -18.94
CA THR A 2 -17.57 -7.61 -17.91
C THR A 2 -16.41 -8.32 -17.20
N GLY A 3 -15.41 -7.55 -16.77
CA GLY A 3 -14.40 -8.03 -15.84
C GLY A 3 -14.89 -7.80 -14.41
N THR A 4 -14.63 -8.75 -13.51
CA THR A 4 -14.87 -8.58 -12.07
C THR A 4 -14.04 -7.41 -11.57
N LYS A 5 -14.70 -6.38 -11.02
CA LYS A 5 -13.99 -5.27 -10.35
C LYS A 5 -13.29 -5.78 -9.09
N ARG A 6 -12.07 -5.33 -8.87
CA ARG A 6 -11.25 -5.71 -7.71
C ARG A 6 -10.99 -4.51 -6.82
N ALA A 7 -10.86 -4.77 -5.53
CA ALA A 7 -10.51 -3.76 -4.54
C ALA A 7 -9.34 -4.22 -3.70
N LEU A 8 -8.39 -3.31 -3.44
CA LEU A 8 -7.41 -3.46 -2.38
C LEU A 8 -7.98 -2.78 -1.13
N VAL A 9 -8.18 -3.57 -0.07
CA VAL A 9 -8.76 -3.09 1.19
C VAL A 9 -7.69 -3.11 2.28
N LEU A 10 -7.41 -1.95 2.84
CA LEU A 10 -6.38 -1.72 3.86
C LEU A 10 -7.04 -1.29 5.18
N ALA A 11 -6.61 -1.88 6.28
CA ALA A 11 -7.29 -1.78 7.56
C ALA A 11 -6.72 -0.63 8.41
N GLY A 12 -7.31 -0.40 9.58
CA GLY A 12 -6.72 0.48 10.58
C GLY A 12 -5.56 -0.20 11.31
N GLY A 13 -4.59 0.58 11.78
CA GLY A 13 -3.46 0.06 12.56
C GLY A 13 -2.52 1.13 13.14
N GLY A 14 -2.87 2.42 13.07
CA GLY A 14 -2.00 3.52 13.47
C GLY A 14 -0.71 3.61 12.63
N LEU A 15 0.32 4.27 13.17
CA LEU A 15 1.61 4.44 12.49
C LEU A 15 2.29 3.09 12.16
N ALA A 16 2.22 2.13 13.09
CA ALA A 16 2.73 0.79 12.85
C ALA A 16 1.98 0.07 11.71
N GLY A 17 0.68 0.31 11.57
CA GLY A 17 -0.12 -0.18 10.45
C GLY A 17 0.33 0.37 9.11
N ILE A 18 0.65 1.67 9.03
CA ILE A 18 1.18 2.30 7.81
C ILE A 18 2.50 1.63 7.40
N ALA A 19 3.41 1.46 8.36
CA ALA A 19 4.69 0.80 8.11
C ALA A 19 4.50 -0.66 7.65
N TRP A 20 3.64 -1.40 8.34
CA TRP A 20 3.38 -2.81 8.06
C TRP A 20 2.72 -3.01 6.69
N GLU A 21 1.66 -2.28 6.37
CA GLU A 21 0.95 -2.39 5.08
C GLU A 21 1.87 -2.03 3.92
N THR A 22 2.68 -0.97 4.06
CA THR A 22 3.66 -0.55 3.05
C THR A 22 4.70 -1.65 2.81
N GLY A 23 5.28 -2.20 3.87
CA GLY A 23 6.29 -3.27 3.76
C GLY A 23 5.73 -4.59 3.22
N VAL A 24 4.51 -4.97 3.62
CA VAL A 24 3.83 -6.16 3.08
C VAL A 24 3.55 -6.02 1.59
N LEU A 25 3.04 -4.86 1.15
CA LEU A 25 2.79 -4.62 -0.27
C LEU A 25 4.09 -4.64 -1.08
N LEU A 26 5.16 -4.01 -0.58
CA LEU A 26 6.47 -4.05 -1.25
C LEU A 26 7.00 -5.48 -1.33
N GLY A 27 6.99 -6.23 -0.23
CA GLY A 27 7.43 -7.63 -0.21
C GLY A 27 6.61 -8.54 -1.14
N ILE A 28 5.31 -8.29 -1.30
CA ILE A 28 4.50 -9.00 -2.30
C ILE A 28 4.95 -8.65 -3.72
N CYS A 29 5.26 -7.38 -4.00
CA CYS A 29 5.76 -6.97 -5.32
C CYS A 29 7.13 -7.59 -5.62
N ASP A 30 8.00 -7.71 -4.63
CA ASP A 30 9.33 -8.31 -4.77
C ASP A 30 9.25 -9.83 -5.01
N GLU A 31 8.47 -10.55 -4.18
CA GLU A 31 8.40 -12.01 -4.22
C GLU A 31 7.42 -12.55 -5.27
N ALA A 32 6.37 -11.77 -5.60
CA ALA A 32 5.33 -12.15 -6.55
C ALA A 32 4.88 -10.96 -7.41
N PRO A 33 5.70 -10.52 -8.39
CA PRO A 33 5.46 -9.29 -9.16
C PRO A 33 4.09 -9.22 -9.84
N GLU A 34 3.59 -10.33 -10.41
CA GLU A 34 2.27 -10.36 -11.05
C GLU A 34 1.14 -10.13 -10.04
N ALA A 35 1.27 -10.70 -8.84
CA ALA A 35 0.31 -10.49 -7.75
C ALA A 35 0.39 -9.06 -7.21
N GLY A 36 1.61 -8.53 -7.02
CA GLY A 36 1.83 -7.14 -6.63
C GLY A 36 1.20 -6.15 -7.61
N GLN A 37 1.47 -6.31 -8.91
CA GLN A 37 0.86 -5.50 -9.96
C GLN A 37 -0.67 -5.62 -9.94
N SER A 38 -1.19 -6.84 -9.77
CA SER A 38 -2.63 -7.08 -9.64
C SER A 38 -3.28 -6.36 -8.45
N LEU A 39 -2.57 -6.22 -7.32
CA LEU A 39 -3.05 -5.47 -6.15
C LEU A 39 -3.03 -3.96 -6.42
N LEU A 40 -1.94 -3.44 -6.98
CA LEU A 40 -1.76 -2.03 -7.30
C LEU A 40 -2.72 -1.54 -8.41
N ASP A 41 -3.05 -2.41 -9.36
CA ASP A 41 -4.03 -2.17 -10.43
C ASP A 41 -5.48 -2.52 -9.99
N SER A 42 -5.77 -2.51 -8.69
CA SER A 42 -7.14 -2.65 -8.22
C SER A 42 -7.98 -1.45 -8.66
N ASP A 43 -9.21 -1.69 -9.13
CA ASP A 43 -10.14 -0.64 -9.55
C ASP A 43 -10.53 0.30 -8.41
N VAL A 44 -10.42 -0.19 -7.16
CA VAL A 44 -10.77 0.52 -5.94
C VAL A 44 -9.68 0.34 -4.91
N LEU A 45 -9.21 1.45 -4.35
CA LEU A 45 -8.40 1.47 -3.12
C LEU A 45 -9.30 1.94 -1.98
N LEU A 46 -9.51 1.07 -0.98
CA LEU A 46 -10.31 1.37 0.20
C LEU A 46 -9.44 1.24 1.44
N GLY A 47 -9.36 2.31 2.21
CA GLY A 47 -8.55 2.36 3.42
C GLY A 47 -9.28 3.00 4.58
N THR A 48 -9.01 2.54 5.81
CA THR A 48 -9.49 3.17 7.05
C THR A 48 -8.31 3.53 7.95
N SER A 49 -8.24 4.75 8.48
CA SER A 49 -7.15 5.18 9.37
C SER A 49 -5.77 4.99 8.71
N ALA A 50 -4.92 4.07 9.20
CA ALA A 50 -3.65 3.71 8.58
C ALA A 50 -3.81 3.37 7.09
N GLY A 51 -4.71 2.46 6.76
CA GLY A 51 -4.98 2.08 5.38
C GLY A 51 -5.48 3.23 4.51
N SER A 52 -6.13 4.26 5.08
CA SER A 52 -6.53 5.44 4.31
C SER A 52 -5.32 6.30 3.91
N ALA A 53 -4.29 6.36 4.75
CA ALA A 53 -3.04 7.04 4.43
C ALA A 53 -2.28 6.29 3.33
N VAL A 54 -2.12 4.97 3.48
CA VAL A 54 -1.42 4.12 2.49
C VAL A 54 -2.16 4.14 1.15
N ALA A 55 -3.49 3.97 1.15
CA ALA A 55 -4.30 4.04 -0.07
C ALA A 55 -4.18 5.40 -0.77
N ALA A 56 -4.22 6.51 -0.01
CA ALA A 56 -4.09 7.85 -0.58
C ALA A 56 -2.69 8.10 -1.16
N GLN A 57 -1.63 7.59 -0.52
CA GLN A 57 -0.25 7.72 -1.01
C GLN A 57 -0.04 6.97 -2.32
N ILE A 58 -0.51 5.73 -2.40
CA ILE A 58 -0.46 4.91 -3.63
C ILE A 58 -1.31 5.58 -4.74
N ALA A 59 -2.54 6.00 -4.43
CA ALA A 59 -3.40 6.72 -5.38
C ALA A 59 -2.78 8.04 -5.86
N GLY A 60 -2.00 8.69 -5.00
CA GLY A 60 -1.25 9.91 -5.30
C GLY A 60 0.00 9.69 -6.14
N GLY A 61 0.31 8.44 -6.51
CA GLY A 61 1.44 8.08 -7.38
C GLY A 61 2.76 7.89 -6.64
N ALA A 62 2.78 7.83 -5.31
CA ALA A 62 3.98 7.45 -4.57
C ALA A 62 4.32 5.98 -4.83
N THR A 63 5.60 5.68 -5.06
CA THR A 63 6.06 4.31 -5.24
C THR A 63 6.15 3.60 -3.89
N LEU A 64 6.00 2.27 -3.86
CA LEU A 64 6.16 1.49 -2.64
C LEU A 64 7.59 1.57 -2.09
N ASP A 65 8.60 1.65 -2.97
CA ASP A 65 10.00 1.87 -2.57
C ASP A 65 10.18 3.19 -1.81
N ASP A 66 9.65 4.30 -2.35
CA ASP A 66 9.72 5.60 -1.68
C ASP A 66 9.00 5.56 -0.34
N LEU A 67 7.79 4.98 -0.30
CA LEU A 67 7.01 4.88 0.93
C LEU A 67 7.73 4.02 1.98
N PHE A 68 8.33 2.90 1.57
CA PHE A 68 9.07 2.03 2.46
C PHE A 68 10.34 2.69 2.99
N ALA A 69 11.10 3.38 2.14
CA ALA A 69 12.28 4.13 2.55
C ALA A 69 11.96 5.19 3.61
N ARG A 70 10.81 5.86 3.51
CA ARG A 70 10.32 6.81 4.54
C ARG A 70 10.10 6.14 5.90
N GLN A 71 9.52 4.93 5.92
CA GLN A 71 9.28 4.18 7.16
C GLN A 71 10.56 3.77 7.89
N LEU A 72 11.67 3.59 7.15
CA LEU A 72 12.98 3.28 7.71
C LEU A 72 13.79 4.52 8.10
N SER A 73 13.36 5.71 7.70
CA SER A 73 14.10 6.94 7.97
C SER A 73 13.96 7.35 9.43
N GLU A 74 15.06 7.75 10.08
CA GLU A 74 15.03 8.25 11.47
C GLU A 74 14.34 9.62 11.59
N ALA A 75 14.21 10.36 10.48
CA ALA A 75 13.59 11.68 10.44
C ALA A 75 12.06 11.62 10.31
N GLU A 76 11.51 10.53 9.77
CA GLU A 76 10.07 10.33 9.57
C GLU A 76 9.54 9.10 10.32
N GLY A 77 10.43 8.35 11.00
CA GLY A 77 10.13 7.21 11.85
C GLY A 77 9.80 7.64 13.28
N ALA A 78 8.50 7.65 13.58
CA ALA A 78 7.85 7.96 14.86
C ALA A 78 7.74 9.44 15.24
#